data_AF-A0A6M0BHI0-F1
#
_entry.id   AF-A0A6M0BHI0-F1
#
_cell.length_a   1.000
_cell.length_b   1.000
_cell.length_c   1.000
_cell.angle_alpha   90.00
_cell.angle_beta   90.00
_cell.angle_gamma   90.00
#
_symmetry.space_group_name_H-M   'P 1'
#
loop_
_entity.id
_entity.type
_entity.pdbx_description
1 polymer ?
#
loop_
_entity_poly.entity_id
_entity_poly.type
_entity_poly.pdbx_seq_one_letter_code
_entity_poly.pdbx_strand_id
1 'polypeptide(L)'
;MSEIEGLEQVKNWCNLHNPIETERTFVNQEITFPISDISRIPTIEISEESKIELPVTVNEQVAGNWRFALAKDDEVRRHLGKPGLLEAFKKSPATGCITVMDMARISSGFNPFNPLYPGNFQAFLNYINTIKKSPFFEQISNDYQRYHRKNNDWNGVINAISSYYKGITFSDRFRIRMSLYRLIRTATSRRNTWQSQTLFAQNTVKADQDGIIVYIYNSNVSLKEGRRRKRTTTEVHFNISRITLKFYFERWAYYAEEVADKHIKLVRDWLNENSNKSRKRFYSMDENDASCLDEIPSVVDAIKSGDVNEYWSSFQWDDFNPHIQNLWSILGWNDRHWEASESAYPPSHHTAWDELTAEKQKAAKELGYNETNWNCPSVAEAIRCGNVYDYWNRFGWDELSPYIQSLWAILGWNNANWDSPSESSSIH
;
A
#
# COMPACT_ATOMS: atom_id res chain seq x y z
N MET A 1 -0.46 -22.43 -31.83
CA MET A 1 0.04 -23.53 -30.98
C MET A 1 -1.04 -24.58 -30.94
N SER A 2 -0.73 -25.83 -31.29
CA SER A 2 -1.74 -26.89 -31.22
C SER A 2 -2.12 -27.15 -29.76
N GLU A 3 -3.34 -27.62 -29.49
CA GLU A 3 -3.80 -27.94 -28.12
C GLU A 3 -2.88 -28.94 -27.42
N ILE A 4 -2.32 -29.88 -28.19
CA ILE A 4 -1.38 -30.92 -27.73
C ILE A 4 -0.04 -30.30 -27.26
N GLU A 5 0.53 -29.38 -28.04
CA GLU A 5 1.76 -28.67 -27.65
C GLU A 5 1.55 -27.81 -26.39
N GLY A 6 0.36 -27.21 -26.22
CA GLY A 6 0.01 -26.44 -25.04
C GLY A 6 -0.04 -27.28 -23.76
N LEU A 7 -0.65 -28.47 -23.84
CA LEU A 7 -0.75 -29.38 -22.69
C LEU A 7 0.62 -29.93 -22.25
N GLU A 8 1.50 -30.26 -23.20
CA GLU A 8 2.85 -30.73 -22.87
C GLU A 8 3.68 -29.66 -22.17
N GLN A 9 3.58 -28.39 -22.60
CA GLN A 9 4.21 -27.26 -21.91
C GLN A 9 3.68 -27.09 -20.49
N VAL A 10 2.36 -27.24 -20.29
CA VAL A 10 1.72 -27.19 -18.97
C VAL A 10 2.27 -28.29 -18.06
N LYS A 11 2.32 -29.53 -18.56
CA LYS A 11 2.88 -30.68 -17.82
C LYS A 11 4.31 -30.43 -17.39
N ASN A 12 5.15 -30.03 -18.33
CA ASN A 12 6.56 -29.76 -18.07
C ASN A 12 6.75 -28.64 -17.04
N TRP A 13 5.97 -27.56 -17.14
CA TRP A 13 6.00 -26.46 -16.17
C TRP A 13 5.54 -26.93 -14.78
N CYS A 14 4.43 -27.67 -14.68
CA CYS A 14 3.89 -28.14 -13.40
C CYS A 14 4.84 -29.12 -12.68
N ASN A 15 5.52 -29.98 -13.43
CA ASN A 15 6.53 -30.87 -12.87
C ASN A 15 7.76 -30.10 -12.37
N LEU A 16 8.26 -29.13 -13.15
CA LEU A 16 9.42 -28.32 -12.77
C LEU A 16 9.15 -27.46 -11.52
N HIS A 17 7.91 -27.00 -11.34
CA HIS A 17 7.51 -26.09 -10.26
C HIS A 17 6.62 -26.77 -9.22
N ASN A 18 6.75 -28.09 -9.06
CA ASN A 18 6.01 -28.87 -8.05
C ASN A 18 6.42 -28.44 -6.63
N PRO A 19 5.51 -27.86 -5.82
CA PRO A 19 5.83 -27.40 -4.47
C PRO A 19 6.36 -28.51 -3.55
N ILE A 20 5.80 -29.71 -3.65
CA ILE A 20 6.16 -30.85 -2.79
C ILE A 20 7.63 -31.26 -3.00
N GLU A 21 8.10 -31.25 -4.24
CA GLU A 21 9.49 -31.57 -4.58
C GLU A 21 10.44 -30.42 -4.26
N THR A 22 9.97 -29.19 -4.46
CA THR A 22 10.75 -27.98 -4.20
C THR A 22 11.04 -27.81 -2.71
N GLU A 23 10.04 -27.99 -1.83
CA GLU A 23 10.23 -27.89 -0.37
C GLU A 23 11.22 -28.95 0.15
N ARG A 24 11.20 -30.17 -0.40
CA ARG A 24 12.20 -31.20 -0.09
C ARG A 24 13.61 -30.80 -0.51
N THR A 25 13.76 -30.03 -1.58
CA THR A 25 15.07 -29.58 -2.08
C THR A 25 15.61 -28.45 -1.21
N PHE A 26 14.77 -27.50 -0.80
CA PHE A 26 15.17 -26.39 0.09
C PHE A 26 15.57 -26.85 1.49
N VAL A 27 14.94 -27.90 2.03
CA VAL A 27 15.33 -28.48 3.33
C VAL A 27 16.70 -29.17 3.25
N ASN A 28 17.15 -29.57 2.05
CA ASN A 28 18.34 -30.39 1.85
C ASN A 28 19.54 -29.67 1.21
N GLN A 29 19.40 -28.41 0.76
CA GLN A 29 20.53 -27.67 0.16
C GLN A 29 20.58 -26.19 0.61
N GLU A 30 21.75 -25.77 1.09
CA GLU A 30 22.17 -24.36 1.13
C GLU A 30 22.46 -23.91 -0.32
N ILE A 31 21.45 -23.51 -1.10
CA ILE A 31 21.65 -23.12 -2.51
C ILE A 31 21.92 -21.62 -2.63
N THR A 32 23.14 -21.28 -3.06
CA THR A 32 23.49 -20.01 -3.72
C THR A 32 23.15 -20.10 -5.21
N PHE A 33 22.35 -19.16 -5.72
CA PHE A 33 21.95 -19.11 -7.14
C PHE A 33 22.94 -18.30 -8.00
N PRO A 34 23.36 -18.80 -9.19
CA PRO A 34 24.27 -18.07 -10.07
C PRO A 34 23.56 -16.97 -10.88
N ILE A 35 24.24 -15.83 -10.98
CA ILE A 35 23.82 -14.59 -11.63
C ILE A 35 24.19 -14.66 -13.12
N SER A 36 23.27 -15.04 -14.01
CA SER A 36 23.50 -14.86 -15.45
C SER A 36 22.19 -14.71 -16.20
N ASP A 37 21.60 -13.51 -16.15
CA ASP A 37 21.04 -12.75 -17.30
C ASP A 37 20.19 -11.53 -16.86
N ILE A 38 20.76 -10.63 -16.03
CA ILE A 38 20.07 -9.43 -15.50
C ILE A 38 20.43 -8.16 -16.30
N SER A 39 21.02 -8.28 -17.49
CA SER A 39 21.67 -7.17 -18.23
C SER A 39 20.76 -6.00 -18.67
N ARG A 40 19.48 -5.96 -18.28
CA ARG A 40 18.56 -4.84 -18.53
C ARG A 40 17.88 -4.25 -17.29
N ILE A 41 18.18 -4.73 -16.09
CA ILE A 41 17.76 -4.07 -14.84
C ILE A 41 19.00 -3.34 -14.29
N PRO A 42 18.99 -2.00 -14.18
CA PRO A 42 20.12 -1.29 -13.59
C PRO A 42 20.35 -1.78 -12.16
N THR A 43 21.59 -2.21 -11.88
CA THR A 43 22.06 -2.61 -10.56
C THR A 43 21.79 -1.48 -9.58
N ILE A 44 20.99 -1.74 -8.56
CA ILE A 44 20.68 -0.78 -7.50
C ILE A 44 21.84 -0.83 -6.51
N GLU A 45 22.69 0.20 -6.49
CA GLU A 45 23.65 0.42 -5.41
C GLU A 45 22.87 0.80 -4.14
N ILE A 46 22.73 -0.16 -3.22
CA ILE A 46 22.20 0.10 -1.88
C ILE A 46 23.39 0.55 -1.03
N SER A 47 23.43 1.82 -0.63
CA SER A 47 24.50 2.34 0.23
C SER A 47 24.40 1.74 1.65
N GLU A 48 25.52 1.24 2.18
CA GLU A 48 25.65 0.50 3.45
C GLU A 48 25.23 1.26 4.73
N GLU A 49 24.91 2.57 4.65
CA GLU A 49 24.60 3.40 5.84
C GLU A 49 23.11 3.70 6.06
N SER A 50 22.20 3.17 5.23
CA SER A 50 20.76 3.36 5.46
C SER A 50 20.26 2.40 6.55
N LYS A 51 19.89 2.93 7.73
CA LYS A 51 19.06 2.20 8.70
C LYS A 51 17.81 1.73 7.94
N ILE A 52 17.75 0.43 7.68
CA ILE A 52 16.74 -0.23 6.85
C ILE A 52 15.36 0.03 7.48
N GLU A 53 14.65 1.05 6.98
CA GLU A 53 13.23 1.19 7.26
C GLU A 53 12.51 0.02 6.59
N LEU A 54 11.62 -0.64 7.34
CA LEU A 54 10.87 -1.80 6.85
C LEU A 54 10.22 -1.44 5.50
N PRO A 55 10.42 -2.24 4.43
CA PRO A 55 9.70 -2.05 3.19
C PRO A 55 8.24 -2.21 3.51
N VAL A 56 7.44 -1.25 3.05
CA VAL A 56 6.01 -1.36 3.23
C VAL A 56 5.55 -2.38 2.20
N THR A 57 5.04 -3.51 2.70
CA THR A 57 4.33 -4.48 1.88
C THR A 57 2.87 -4.13 1.87
N VAL A 58 2.29 -4.15 0.68
CA VAL A 58 0.86 -4.11 0.53
C VAL A 58 0.39 -5.56 0.49
N ASN A 59 -0.73 -5.86 1.16
CA ASN A 59 -1.32 -7.19 1.21
C ASN A 59 -1.93 -7.56 -0.14
N GLU A 60 -1.80 -8.80 -0.58
CA GLU A 60 -2.49 -9.40 -1.74
C GLU A 60 -3.98 -9.06 -1.79
N GLN A 61 -4.50 -8.83 -3.00
CA GLN A 61 -5.89 -8.39 -3.19
C GLN A 61 -6.61 -9.09 -4.31
N VAL A 62 -7.92 -9.20 -4.15
CA VAL A 62 -8.85 -9.56 -5.21
C VAL A 62 -9.82 -8.39 -5.45
N ALA A 63 -9.96 -7.98 -6.71
CA ALA A 63 -10.87 -6.94 -7.16
C ALA A 63 -11.80 -7.45 -8.28
N GLY A 64 -12.79 -6.65 -8.70
CA GLY A 64 -13.72 -7.02 -9.79
C GLY A 64 -14.84 -7.94 -9.32
N ASN A 65 -15.23 -8.95 -10.11
CA ASN A 65 -16.30 -9.89 -9.76
C ASN A 65 -15.86 -10.94 -8.71
N TRP A 66 -15.25 -10.45 -7.63
CA TRP A 66 -14.58 -11.26 -6.62
C TRP A 66 -15.56 -12.12 -5.82
N ARG A 67 -16.82 -11.70 -5.64
CA ARG A 67 -17.85 -12.49 -4.95
C ARG A 67 -18.12 -13.81 -5.67
N PHE A 68 -18.20 -13.77 -7.00
CA PHE A 68 -18.35 -14.97 -7.81
C PHE A 68 -17.10 -15.86 -7.70
N ALA A 69 -15.91 -15.27 -7.76
CA ALA A 69 -14.65 -15.99 -7.60
C ALA A 69 -14.55 -16.70 -6.23
N LEU A 70 -14.92 -16.02 -5.14
CA LEU A 70 -14.92 -16.61 -3.79
C LEU A 70 -16.00 -17.68 -3.61
N ALA A 71 -17.19 -17.50 -4.18
CA ALA A 71 -18.23 -18.53 -4.13
C ALA A 71 -17.75 -19.84 -4.80
N LYS A 72 -16.97 -19.71 -5.89
CA LYS A 72 -16.34 -20.85 -6.58
C LYS A 72 -15.14 -21.42 -5.81
N ASP A 73 -14.32 -20.58 -5.16
CA ASP A 73 -13.30 -21.04 -4.20
C ASP A 73 -13.92 -21.85 -3.05
N ASP A 74 -15.05 -21.40 -2.51
CA ASP A 74 -15.78 -22.08 -1.43
C ASP A 74 -16.37 -23.43 -1.90
N GLU A 75 -16.69 -23.57 -3.19
CA GLU A 75 -17.04 -24.85 -3.81
C GLU A 75 -15.85 -25.82 -3.86
N VAL A 76 -14.65 -25.32 -4.22
CA VAL A 76 -13.41 -26.12 -4.18
C VAL A 76 -13.11 -26.57 -2.74
N ARG A 77 -13.16 -25.64 -1.77
CA ARG A 77 -12.91 -25.93 -0.35
C ARG A 77 -13.78 -27.08 0.16
N ARG A 78 -15.08 -27.08 -0.16
CA ARG A 78 -16.03 -28.12 0.29
C ARG A 78 -15.68 -29.52 -0.21
N HIS A 79 -15.01 -29.61 -1.36
CA HIS A 79 -14.63 -30.86 -2.01
C HIS A 79 -13.17 -31.27 -1.78
N LEU A 80 -12.38 -30.50 -1.01
CA LEU A 80 -11.01 -30.92 -0.67
C LEU A 80 -11.01 -32.31 -0.02
N GLY A 81 -10.17 -33.21 -0.55
CA GLY A 81 -10.10 -34.61 -0.12
C GLY A 81 -11.32 -35.48 -0.44
N LYS A 82 -12.24 -35.00 -1.29
CA LYS A 82 -13.49 -35.70 -1.64
C LYS A 82 -13.65 -35.88 -3.16
N PRO A 83 -14.48 -36.83 -3.61
CA PRO A 83 -14.91 -36.90 -5.00
C PRO A 83 -15.51 -35.58 -5.47
N GLY A 84 -15.24 -35.19 -6.71
CA GLY A 84 -15.75 -33.93 -7.30
C GLY A 84 -14.83 -32.72 -7.11
N LEU A 85 -13.68 -32.86 -6.43
CA LEU A 85 -12.69 -31.79 -6.30
C LEU A 85 -12.23 -31.23 -7.64
N LEU A 86 -11.84 -32.10 -8.57
CA LEU A 86 -11.36 -31.69 -9.89
C LEU A 86 -12.44 -30.91 -10.65
N GLU A 87 -13.69 -31.34 -10.58
CA GLU A 87 -14.81 -30.65 -11.25
C GLU A 87 -15.12 -29.29 -10.61
N ALA A 88 -15.03 -29.18 -9.28
CA ALA A 88 -15.13 -27.90 -8.60
C ALA A 88 -13.96 -26.96 -8.99
N PHE A 89 -12.75 -27.51 -9.09
CA PHE A 89 -11.54 -26.75 -9.41
C PHE A 89 -11.53 -26.25 -10.87
N LYS A 90 -11.94 -27.09 -11.83
CA LYS A 90 -12.18 -26.70 -13.23
C LYS A 90 -13.14 -25.51 -13.35
N LYS A 91 -14.15 -25.44 -12.48
CA LYS A 91 -15.14 -24.35 -12.42
C LYS A 91 -14.66 -23.12 -11.65
N SER A 92 -13.46 -23.15 -11.07
CA SER A 92 -12.91 -22.05 -10.27
C SER A 92 -11.58 -21.52 -10.83
N PRO A 93 -11.60 -20.77 -11.96
CA PRO A 93 -10.39 -20.20 -12.55
C PRO A 93 -9.59 -19.29 -11.63
N ALA A 94 -10.25 -18.62 -10.67
CA ALA A 94 -9.56 -17.82 -9.66
C ALA A 94 -8.68 -18.65 -8.73
N THR A 95 -9.21 -19.78 -8.25
CA THR A 95 -8.44 -20.74 -7.46
C THR A 95 -7.29 -21.30 -8.29
N GLY A 96 -7.52 -21.56 -9.58
CA GLY A 96 -6.49 -21.97 -10.52
C GLY A 96 -5.36 -20.96 -10.68
N CYS A 97 -5.70 -19.71 -10.99
CA CYS A 97 -4.76 -18.61 -11.12
C CYS A 97 -3.90 -18.45 -9.86
N ILE A 98 -4.54 -18.42 -8.68
CA ILE A 98 -3.84 -18.33 -7.39
C ILE A 98 -2.93 -19.54 -7.14
N THR A 99 -3.39 -20.74 -7.47
CA THR A 99 -2.60 -21.97 -7.33
C THR A 99 -1.33 -21.92 -8.18
N VAL A 100 -1.43 -21.52 -9.45
CA VAL A 100 -0.27 -21.38 -10.34
C VAL A 100 0.71 -20.32 -9.83
N MET A 101 0.19 -19.17 -9.37
CA MET A 101 1.03 -18.13 -8.76
C MET A 101 1.73 -18.64 -7.49
N ASP A 102 1.03 -19.41 -6.65
CA ASP A 102 1.62 -19.96 -5.43
C ASP A 102 2.69 -21.02 -5.73
N MET A 103 2.49 -21.87 -6.75
CA MET A 103 3.54 -22.79 -7.24
C MET A 103 4.78 -22.03 -7.71
N ALA A 104 4.61 -20.94 -8.47
CA ALA A 104 5.72 -20.08 -8.89
C ALA A 104 6.42 -19.41 -7.69
N ARG A 105 5.65 -18.98 -6.69
CA ARG A 105 6.17 -18.36 -5.46
C ARG A 105 7.01 -19.36 -4.65
N ILE A 106 6.49 -20.56 -4.42
CA ILE A 106 7.19 -21.61 -3.68
C ILE A 106 8.47 -22.02 -4.42
N SER A 107 8.39 -22.30 -5.72
CA SER A 107 9.54 -22.75 -6.52
C SER A 107 10.65 -21.70 -6.66
N SER A 108 10.33 -20.42 -6.51
CA SER A 108 11.31 -19.33 -6.54
C SER A 108 11.90 -18.98 -5.18
N GLY A 109 11.35 -19.52 -4.08
CA GLY A 109 11.71 -19.15 -2.72
C GLY A 109 11.23 -17.75 -2.32
N PHE A 110 10.33 -17.14 -3.09
CA PHE A 110 9.86 -15.78 -2.81
C PHE A 110 8.96 -15.78 -1.55
N ASN A 111 9.33 -14.96 -0.58
CA ASN A 111 8.61 -14.78 0.67
C ASN A 111 8.03 -13.36 0.76
N PRO A 112 6.75 -13.15 0.41
CA PRO A 112 6.10 -11.83 0.50
C PRO A 112 5.91 -11.35 1.94
N PHE A 113 5.92 -12.25 2.94
CA PHE A 113 5.79 -11.86 4.35
C PHE A 113 7.05 -11.24 4.95
N ASN A 114 8.22 -11.64 4.45
CA ASN A 114 9.50 -11.12 4.92
C ASN A 114 10.28 -10.49 3.76
N PRO A 115 9.83 -9.32 3.27
CA PRO A 115 10.48 -8.60 2.17
C PRO A 115 11.96 -8.28 2.42
N LEU A 116 12.41 -8.23 3.69
CA LEU A 116 13.78 -7.95 4.09
C LEU A 116 14.67 -9.19 4.22
N TYR A 117 14.13 -10.39 4.05
CA TYR A 117 14.92 -11.60 4.09
C TYR A 117 16.07 -11.53 3.05
N PRO A 118 17.33 -11.80 3.44
CA PRO A 118 18.45 -11.80 2.49
C PRO A 118 18.16 -12.68 1.27
N GLY A 119 18.35 -12.13 0.07
CA GLY A 119 18.06 -12.84 -1.19
C GLY A 119 16.59 -12.81 -1.63
N ASN A 120 15.67 -12.28 -0.84
CA ASN A 120 14.24 -12.27 -1.20
C ASN A 120 13.92 -11.42 -2.44
N PHE A 121 14.69 -10.36 -2.71
CA PHE A 121 14.57 -9.61 -3.96
C PHE A 121 14.93 -10.46 -5.17
N GLN A 122 16.00 -11.27 -5.09
CA GLN A 122 16.36 -12.20 -6.14
C GLN A 122 15.30 -13.30 -6.31
N ALA A 123 14.77 -13.82 -5.20
CA ALA A 123 13.66 -14.76 -5.20
C ALA A 123 12.41 -14.15 -5.87
N PHE A 124 12.11 -12.88 -5.63
CA PHE A 124 11.05 -12.15 -6.31
C PHE A 124 11.30 -12.02 -7.82
N LEU A 125 12.53 -11.70 -8.27
CA LEU A 125 12.84 -11.68 -9.69
C LEU A 125 12.68 -13.07 -10.34
N ASN A 126 13.07 -14.12 -9.62
CA ASN A 126 12.87 -15.51 -10.04
C ASN A 126 11.37 -15.84 -10.14
N TYR A 127 10.56 -15.43 -9.15
CA TYR A 127 9.10 -15.57 -9.14
C TYR A 127 8.47 -14.96 -10.40
N ILE A 128 8.82 -13.71 -10.72
CA ILE A 128 8.36 -13.03 -11.93
C ILE A 128 8.75 -13.80 -13.19
N ASN A 129 10.00 -14.27 -13.27
CA ASN A 129 10.49 -15.01 -14.43
C ASN A 129 9.75 -16.35 -14.59
N THR A 130 9.50 -17.06 -13.49
CA THR A 130 8.75 -18.32 -13.47
C THR A 130 7.32 -18.13 -13.96
N ILE A 131 6.63 -17.09 -13.50
CA ILE A 131 5.28 -16.76 -13.97
C ILE A 131 5.29 -16.40 -15.46
N LYS A 132 6.22 -15.56 -15.90
CA LYS A 132 6.32 -15.12 -17.31
C LYS A 132 6.59 -16.26 -18.29
N LYS A 133 7.28 -17.31 -17.83
CA LYS A 133 7.54 -18.53 -18.61
C LYS A 133 6.42 -19.56 -18.53
N SER A 134 5.43 -19.34 -17.68
CA SER A 134 4.32 -20.26 -17.53
C SER A 134 3.38 -20.18 -18.72
N PRO A 135 2.80 -21.30 -19.17
CA PRO A 135 1.86 -21.34 -20.28
C PRO A 135 0.45 -20.82 -19.92
N PHE A 136 0.23 -20.44 -18.65
CA PHE A 136 -1.08 -20.02 -18.13
C PHE A 136 -1.38 -18.54 -18.31
N PHE A 137 -0.35 -17.71 -18.40
CA PHE A 137 -0.48 -16.25 -18.43
C PHE A 137 -0.03 -15.67 -19.76
N GLU A 138 -0.83 -14.74 -20.29
CA GLU A 138 -0.40 -13.84 -21.35
C GLU A 138 0.09 -12.53 -20.73
N GLN A 139 1.28 -12.08 -21.13
CA GLN A 139 1.78 -10.78 -20.71
C GLN A 139 1.12 -9.66 -21.54
N ILE A 140 0.21 -8.92 -20.92
CA ILE A 140 -0.48 -7.79 -21.55
C ILE A 140 0.43 -6.56 -21.62
N SER A 141 1.13 -6.26 -20.52
CA SER A 141 2.10 -5.16 -20.50
C SER A 141 3.25 -5.42 -19.53
N ASN A 142 4.37 -4.76 -19.77
CA ASN A 142 5.48 -4.66 -18.84
C ASN A 142 5.96 -3.20 -18.87
N ASP A 143 5.45 -2.42 -17.93
CA ASP A 143 5.66 -0.98 -17.89
C ASP A 143 6.75 -0.67 -16.88
N TYR A 144 7.68 0.20 -17.27
CA TYR A 144 8.69 0.76 -16.36
C TYR A 144 8.54 2.28 -16.40
N GLN A 145 8.41 2.89 -15.22
CA GLN A 145 8.35 4.33 -15.08
C GLN A 145 9.41 4.82 -14.12
N ARG A 146 10.08 5.90 -14.54
CA ARG A 146 11.05 6.62 -13.73
C ARG A 146 10.52 8.00 -13.48
N TYR A 147 10.49 8.39 -12.22
CA TYR A 147 10.16 9.72 -11.78
C TYR A 147 11.38 10.34 -11.13
N HIS A 148 11.79 11.48 -11.66
CA HIS A 148 12.87 12.28 -11.12
C HIS A 148 12.36 13.69 -10.89
N ARG A 149 12.51 14.21 -9.67
CA ARG A 149 12.14 15.60 -9.35
C ARG A 149 13.17 16.25 -8.45
N LYS A 150 13.44 17.52 -8.73
CA LYS A 150 14.28 18.43 -7.94
C LYS A 150 13.46 19.65 -7.54
N ASN A 151 12.62 19.52 -6.51
CA ASN A 151 11.79 20.61 -5.98
C ASN A 151 11.22 20.25 -4.60
N ASN A 152 11.03 21.25 -3.72
CA ASN A 152 10.62 21.11 -2.33
C ASN A 152 9.11 20.82 -2.13
N ASP A 153 8.40 20.45 -3.21
CA ASP A 153 6.97 20.13 -3.19
C ASP A 153 6.76 18.64 -2.89
N TRP A 154 6.77 18.30 -1.61
CA TRP A 154 6.60 16.93 -1.12
C TRP A 154 5.21 16.36 -1.39
N ASN A 155 4.16 17.18 -1.27
CA ASN A 155 2.79 16.75 -1.55
C ASN A 155 2.62 16.36 -3.02
N GLY A 156 3.15 17.15 -3.95
CA GLY A 156 3.15 16.80 -5.37
C GLY A 156 3.99 15.56 -5.68
N VAL A 157 5.09 15.30 -4.94
CA VAL A 157 5.86 14.05 -5.07
C VAL A 157 5.03 12.84 -4.61
N ILE A 158 4.41 12.91 -3.44
CA ILE A 158 3.57 11.83 -2.89
C ILE A 158 2.41 11.54 -3.85
N ASN A 159 1.73 12.57 -4.34
CA ASN A 159 0.63 12.44 -5.30
C ASN A 159 1.10 11.79 -6.61
N ALA A 160 2.19 12.30 -7.20
CA ALA A 160 2.73 11.73 -8.44
C ALA A 160 3.10 10.25 -8.28
N ILE A 161 3.84 9.90 -7.21
CA ILE A 161 4.28 8.52 -6.97
C ILE A 161 3.08 7.59 -6.73
N SER A 162 2.13 8.02 -5.89
CA SER A 162 0.93 7.21 -5.59
C SER A 162 0.06 6.97 -6.82
N SER A 163 0.03 7.90 -7.78
CA SER A 163 -0.75 7.77 -9.02
C SER A 163 -0.26 6.67 -9.96
N TYR A 164 1.00 6.23 -9.85
CA TYR A 164 1.56 5.18 -10.71
C TYR A 164 1.02 3.77 -10.40
N TYR A 165 0.48 3.57 -9.20
CA TYR A 165 -0.10 2.31 -8.77
C TYR A 165 -1.56 2.23 -9.21
N LYS A 166 -1.85 1.35 -10.17
CA LYS A 166 -3.19 1.14 -10.71
C LYS A 166 -3.83 -0.11 -10.10
N GLY A 167 -5.14 -0.10 -9.90
CA GLY A 167 -5.88 -1.28 -9.47
C GLY A 167 -5.61 -1.76 -8.04
N ILE A 168 -4.88 -0.99 -7.22
CA ILE A 168 -4.76 -1.21 -5.77
C ILE A 168 -5.93 -0.55 -5.03
N THR A 169 -6.29 -1.08 -3.84
CA THR A 169 -7.33 -0.45 -3.02
C THR A 169 -6.90 0.89 -2.43
N PHE A 170 -7.88 1.60 -1.88
CA PHE A 170 -7.67 2.79 -1.10
C PHE A 170 -6.71 2.56 0.09
N SER A 171 -6.97 1.57 0.94
CA SER A 171 -6.17 1.23 2.14
C SER A 171 -4.68 1.09 1.81
N ASP A 172 -4.41 0.47 0.67
CA ASP A 172 -3.07 0.22 0.17
C ASP A 172 -2.42 1.48 -0.35
N ARG A 173 -3.15 2.27 -1.15
CA ARG A 173 -2.69 3.58 -1.61
C ARG A 173 -2.39 4.50 -0.43
N PHE A 174 -3.20 4.46 0.62
CA PHE A 174 -2.96 5.19 1.85
C PHE A 174 -1.67 4.74 2.54
N ARG A 175 -1.42 3.42 2.67
CA ARG A 175 -0.14 2.90 3.20
C ARG A 175 1.08 3.35 2.37
N ILE A 176 0.95 3.39 1.04
CA ILE A 176 1.98 3.93 0.13
C ILE A 176 2.26 5.40 0.48
N ARG A 177 1.21 6.22 0.59
CA ARG A 177 1.33 7.65 0.91
C ARG A 177 1.99 7.86 2.28
N MET A 178 1.56 7.12 3.30
CA MET A 178 2.12 7.20 4.65
C MET A 178 3.59 6.74 4.71
N SER A 179 3.97 5.73 3.92
CA SER A 179 5.37 5.31 3.79
C SER A 179 6.24 6.42 3.22
N LEU A 180 5.80 7.02 2.11
CA LEU A 180 6.51 8.12 1.46
C LEU A 180 6.67 9.30 2.41
N TYR A 181 5.61 9.64 3.15
CA TYR A 181 5.64 10.70 4.15
C TYR A 181 6.71 10.44 5.23
N ARG A 182 6.75 9.23 5.80
CA ARG A 182 7.78 8.83 6.79
C ARG A 182 9.18 8.91 6.22
N LEU A 183 9.38 8.41 5.01
CA LEU A 183 10.69 8.43 4.36
C LEU A 183 11.17 9.85 4.04
N ILE A 184 10.25 10.74 3.64
CA ILE A 184 10.53 12.17 3.47
C ILE A 184 10.98 12.76 4.80
N ARG A 185 10.28 12.49 5.91
CA ARG A 185 10.69 12.94 7.26
C ARG A 185 12.09 12.45 7.63
N THR A 186 12.42 11.20 7.31
CA THR A 186 13.76 10.66 7.55
C THR A 186 14.80 11.40 6.71
N ALA A 187 14.52 11.65 5.43
CA ALA A 187 15.41 12.39 4.53
C ALA A 187 15.65 13.84 4.95
N THR A 188 14.62 14.54 5.46
CA THR A 188 14.75 15.92 5.95
C THR A 188 15.49 15.99 7.30
N SER A 189 15.32 14.98 8.16
CA SER A 189 16.06 14.88 9.43
C SER A 189 17.55 14.54 9.24
N ARG A 190 17.90 13.83 8.15
CA ARG A 190 19.28 13.40 7.83
C ARG A 190 19.80 14.07 6.57
N ARG A 191 20.03 15.38 6.65
CA ARG A 191 20.49 16.18 5.51
C ARG A 191 21.75 15.61 4.84
N ASN A 192 21.80 15.76 3.53
CA ASN A 192 22.83 15.32 2.60
C ASN A 192 23.01 13.80 2.48
N THR A 193 22.15 12.99 3.10
CA THR A 193 22.17 11.52 2.95
C THR A 193 21.01 11.04 2.07
N TRP A 194 21.26 10.01 1.27
CA TRP A 194 20.19 9.32 0.56
C TRP A 194 19.44 8.42 1.54
N GLN A 195 18.12 8.51 1.52
CA GLN A 195 17.23 7.60 2.22
C GLN A 195 16.46 6.82 1.16
N SER A 196 16.61 5.51 1.16
CA SER A 196 16.02 4.62 0.16
C SER A 196 15.06 3.64 0.83
N GLN A 197 13.94 3.40 0.17
CA GLN A 197 12.98 2.39 0.60
C GLN A 197 12.45 1.65 -0.62
N THR A 198 12.43 0.33 -0.53
CA THR A 198 11.66 -0.49 -1.47
C THR A 198 10.20 -0.36 -1.08
N LEU A 199 9.45 0.22 -2.00
CA LEU A 199 8.02 0.43 -1.85
C LEU A 199 7.36 -0.66 -2.68
N PHE A 200 6.94 -1.73 -2.00
CA PHE A 200 5.97 -2.70 -2.48
C PHE A 200 6.44 -3.74 -3.51
N ALA A 201 6.15 -5.01 -3.17
CA ALA A 201 6.14 -6.18 -4.05
C ALA A 201 4.81 -6.90 -3.81
N GLN A 202 3.77 -6.58 -4.58
CA GLN A 202 2.39 -7.05 -4.36
C GLN A 202 1.78 -7.51 -5.68
N ASN A 203 0.91 -8.53 -5.60
CA ASN A 203 0.03 -8.94 -6.68
C ASN A 203 -1.41 -8.45 -6.43
N THR A 204 -2.02 -7.77 -7.40
CA THR A 204 -3.48 -7.52 -7.41
C THR A 204 -4.13 -8.39 -8.47
N VAL A 205 -5.16 -9.13 -8.08
CA VAL A 205 -5.89 -10.07 -8.94
C VAL A 205 -7.28 -9.51 -9.20
N LYS A 206 -7.53 -9.01 -10.40
CA LYS A 206 -8.85 -8.52 -10.81
C LYS A 206 -9.58 -9.60 -11.59
N ALA A 207 -10.69 -10.10 -11.06
CA ALA A 207 -11.59 -10.98 -11.79
C ALA A 207 -12.45 -10.16 -12.77
N ASP A 208 -12.31 -10.43 -14.06
CA ASP A 208 -13.11 -9.83 -15.14
C ASP A 208 -14.03 -10.88 -15.79
N GLN A 209 -14.79 -10.52 -16.83
CA GLN A 209 -15.77 -11.41 -17.46
C GLN A 209 -15.15 -12.61 -18.19
N ASP A 210 -13.97 -12.44 -18.80
CA ASP A 210 -13.32 -13.43 -19.66
C ASP A 210 -11.99 -13.97 -19.11
N GLY A 211 -11.56 -13.48 -17.96
CA GLY A 211 -10.28 -13.84 -17.37
C GLY A 211 -9.98 -13.11 -16.07
N ILE A 212 -8.79 -13.36 -15.57
CA ILE A 212 -8.22 -12.67 -14.41
C ILE A 212 -7.04 -11.82 -14.86
N ILE A 213 -7.04 -10.55 -14.47
CA ILE A 213 -5.91 -9.65 -14.68
C ILE A 213 -5.08 -9.62 -13.40
N VAL A 214 -3.80 -9.98 -13.51
CA VAL A 214 -2.84 -9.92 -12.43
C VAL A 214 -1.90 -8.75 -12.65
N TYR A 215 -1.82 -7.85 -11.69
CA TYR A 215 -0.85 -6.77 -11.65
C TYR A 215 0.24 -7.12 -10.64
N ILE A 216 1.49 -7.17 -11.08
CA ILE A 216 2.64 -7.37 -10.18
C ILE A 216 3.52 -6.13 -10.19
N TYR A 217 3.70 -5.54 -9.01
CA TYR A 217 4.46 -4.31 -8.82
C TYR A 217 5.83 -4.57 -8.21
N ASN A 218 6.81 -3.76 -8.61
CA ASN A 218 8.09 -3.62 -7.92
C ASN A 218 8.50 -2.17 -8.00
N SER A 219 8.72 -1.50 -6.86
CA SER A 219 9.18 -0.12 -6.88
C SER A 219 10.23 0.20 -5.83
N ASN A 220 11.04 1.21 -6.14
CA ASN A 220 12.01 1.78 -5.22
C ASN A 220 11.88 3.30 -5.26
N VAL A 221 11.92 3.90 -4.07
CA VAL A 221 12.08 5.35 -3.93
C VAL A 221 13.37 5.62 -3.18
N SER A 222 14.09 6.63 -3.63
CA SER A 222 15.26 7.19 -2.97
C SER A 222 15.10 8.70 -2.92
N LEU A 223 15.26 9.28 -1.73
CA LEU A 223 15.10 10.70 -1.50
C LEU A 223 16.34 11.26 -0.81
N LYS A 224 16.68 12.50 -1.13
CA LYS A 224 17.74 13.24 -0.47
C LYS A 224 17.31 14.68 -0.30
N GLU A 225 17.42 15.20 0.92
CA GLU A 225 17.39 16.64 1.16
C GLU A 225 18.82 17.13 1.37
N GLY A 226 19.22 18.16 0.65
CA GLY A 226 20.50 18.84 0.80
C GLY A 226 20.33 20.33 1.02
N ARG A 227 21.43 20.99 1.39
CA ARG A 227 21.48 22.46 1.54
C ARG A 227 22.61 23.00 0.67
N ARG A 228 22.26 23.85 -0.30
CA ARG A 228 23.24 24.64 -1.08
C ARG A 228 23.04 26.12 -0.77
N ARG A 229 24.02 26.74 -0.11
CA ARG A 229 23.95 28.11 0.41
C ARG A 229 22.71 28.30 1.32
N LYS A 230 21.84 29.27 1.01
CA LYS A 230 20.57 29.56 1.73
C LYS A 230 19.35 28.78 1.20
N ARG A 231 19.51 27.88 0.23
CA ARG A 231 18.38 27.13 -0.36
C ARG A 231 18.46 25.64 -0.02
N THR A 232 17.33 25.09 0.44
CA THR A 232 17.11 23.66 0.54
C THR A 232 16.89 23.09 -0.86
N THR A 233 17.58 22.00 -1.17
CA THR A 233 17.45 21.27 -2.43
C THR A 233 17.01 19.86 -2.12
N THR A 234 15.85 19.46 -2.61
CA THR A 234 15.37 18.09 -2.51
C THR A 234 15.57 17.38 -3.84
N GLU A 235 15.88 16.09 -3.77
CA GLU A 235 16.03 15.24 -4.94
C GLU A 235 15.31 13.92 -4.69
N VAL A 236 14.47 13.53 -5.64
CA VAL A 236 13.66 12.30 -5.57
C VAL A 236 13.94 11.46 -6.79
N HIS A 237 14.29 10.20 -6.56
CA HIS A 237 14.47 9.17 -7.57
C HIS A 237 13.46 8.06 -7.25
N PHE A 238 12.47 7.89 -8.12
CA PHE A 238 11.49 6.84 -7.99
C PHE A 238 11.46 6.00 -9.25
N ASN A 239 11.42 4.69 -9.08
CA ASN A 239 11.31 3.72 -10.16
C ASN A 239 10.20 2.74 -9.81
N ILE A 240 9.30 2.47 -10.76
CA ILE A 240 8.28 1.43 -10.65
C ILE A 240 8.30 0.58 -11.90
N SER A 241 8.27 -0.73 -11.71
CA SER A 241 7.97 -1.71 -12.74
C SER A 241 6.62 -2.33 -12.42
N ARG A 242 5.76 -2.44 -13.42
CA ARG A 242 4.50 -3.18 -13.36
C ARG A 242 4.45 -4.18 -14.49
N ILE A 243 4.17 -5.43 -14.14
CA ILE A 243 3.81 -6.45 -15.11
C ILE A 243 2.31 -6.67 -15.01
N THR A 244 1.63 -6.63 -16.15
CA THR A 244 0.21 -6.95 -16.27
C THR A 244 0.08 -8.26 -17.02
N LEU A 245 -0.56 -9.24 -16.38
CA LEU A 245 -0.76 -10.57 -16.93
C LEU A 245 -2.25 -10.86 -17.02
N LYS A 246 -2.66 -11.64 -18.03
CA LYS A 246 -4.01 -12.15 -18.17
C LYS A 246 -4.03 -13.67 -18.08
N PHE A 247 -4.90 -14.19 -17.25
CA PHE A 247 -5.21 -15.61 -17.10
C PHE A 247 -6.59 -15.88 -17.69
N TYR A 248 -6.66 -16.69 -18.73
CA TYR A 248 -7.90 -16.90 -19.49
C TYR A 248 -8.78 -18.00 -18.87
N PHE A 249 -10.07 -17.72 -18.68
CA PHE A 249 -11.02 -18.69 -18.14
C PHE A 249 -11.26 -19.87 -19.09
N GLU A 250 -11.33 -19.60 -20.38
CA GLU A 250 -11.60 -20.61 -21.42
C GLU A 250 -10.58 -21.75 -21.44
N ARG A 251 -9.32 -21.46 -21.07
CA ARG A 251 -8.23 -22.44 -21.09
C ARG A 251 -8.09 -23.20 -19.79
N TRP A 252 -8.62 -22.64 -18.70
CA TRP A 252 -8.36 -23.16 -17.36
C TRP A 252 -8.85 -24.59 -17.18
N ALA A 253 -10.09 -24.89 -17.58
CA ALA A 253 -10.68 -26.21 -17.37
C ALA A 253 -9.88 -27.33 -18.04
N TYR A 254 -9.17 -27.02 -19.14
CA TYR A 254 -8.32 -27.96 -19.86
C TYR A 254 -7.00 -28.26 -19.12
N TYR A 255 -6.48 -27.29 -18.36
CA TYR A 255 -5.21 -27.44 -17.63
C TYR A 255 -5.36 -27.79 -16.15
N ALA A 256 -6.58 -27.68 -15.60
CA ALA A 256 -6.82 -27.77 -14.17
C ALA A 256 -6.38 -29.10 -13.53
N GLU A 257 -6.46 -30.21 -14.26
CA GLU A 257 -6.07 -31.53 -13.77
C GLU A 257 -4.58 -31.62 -13.46
N GLU A 258 -3.74 -31.18 -14.40
CA GLU A 258 -2.28 -31.17 -14.24
C GLU A 258 -1.82 -30.30 -13.07
N VAL A 259 -2.56 -29.23 -12.78
CA VAL A 259 -2.27 -28.35 -11.64
C VAL A 259 -2.76 -28.98 -10.33
N ALA A 260 -3.99 -29.50 -10.30
CA ALA A 260 -4.62 -30.08 -9.11
C ALA A 260 -3.80 -31.26 -8.53
N ASP A 261 -3.18 -32.04 -9.40
CA ASP A 261 -2.31 -33.16 -9.02
C ASP A 261 -1.04 -32.73 -8.28
N LYS A 262 -0.62 -31.46 -8.43
CA LYS A 262 0.61 -30.94 -7.82
C LYS A 262 0.33 -30.07 -6.60
N HIS A 263 -0.66 -29.19 -6.72
CA HIS A 263 -0.94 -28.19 -5.70
C HIS A 263 -2.37 -27.67 -5.84
N ILE A 264 -2.97 -27.28 -4.71
CA ILE A 264 -4.19 -26.46 -4.71
C ILE A 264 -4.00 -25.41 -3.62
N LYS A 265 -4.06 -24.14 -4.04
CA LYS A 265 -4.08 -23.01 -3.12
C LYS A 265 -5.42 -22.30 -3.22
N LEU A 266 -6.17 -22.29 -2.12
CA LEU A 266 -7.42 -21.55 -2.04
C LEU A 266 -7.16 -20.05 -2.06
N VAL A 267 -8.06 -19.30 -2.71
CA VAL A 267 -7.99 -17.83 -2.80
C VAL A 267 -8.00 -17.21 -1.41
N ARG A 268 -8.87 -17.68 -0.51
CA ARG A 268 -8.92 -17.14 0.86
C ARG A 268 -7.65 -17.44 1.67
N ASP A 269 -7.08 -18.63 1.49
CA ASP A 269 -5.86 -19.02 2.19
C ASP A 269 -4.70 -18.14 1.70
N TRP A 270 -4.61 -17.91 0.39
CA TRP A 270 -3.64 -16.99 -0.20
C TRP A 270 -3.80 -15.54 0.29
N LEU A 271 -5.02 -15.03 0.43
CA LEU A 271 -5.27 -13.70 0.99
C LEU A 271 -4.85 -13.60 2.46
N ASN A 272 -5.11 -14.64 3.25
CA ASN A 272 -4.77 -14.69 4.67
C ASN A 272 -3.27 -14.89 4.91
N GLU A 273 -2.66 -15.74 4.09
CA GLU A 273 -1.26 -16.12 4.15
C GLU A 273 -0.35 -15.24 3.29
N ASN A 274 -0.80 -14.10 2.79
CA ASN A 274 0.15 -13.11 2.30
C ASN A 274 -0.21 -11.70 2.83
N SER A 275 -1.22 -11.60 3.71
CA SER A 275 -1.54 -10.37 4.43
C SER A 275 -0.85 -10.29 5.80
N ASN A 276 -0.44 -9.08 6.18
CA ASN A 276 0.26 -8.83 7.44
C ASN A 276 -0.68 -8.94 8.67
N LYS A 277 -0.13 -9.29 9.85
CA LYS A 277 -0.83 -9.78 11.07
C LYS A 277 -2.01 -8.95 11.61
N SER A 278 -2.20 -7.69 11.22
CA SER A 278 -3.28 -6.83 11.73
C SER A 278 -4.70 -7.30 11.37
N ARG A 279 -4.86 -8.22 10.40
CA ARG A 279 -6.16 -8.83 10.05
C ARG A 279 -6.47 -10.19 10.69
N LYS A 280 -5.57 -10.80 11.48
CA LYS A 280 -5.88 -12.10 12.14
C LYS A 280 -7.10 -12.06 13.09
N ARG A 281 -7.54 -10.88 13.55
CA ARG A 281 -8.75 -10.70 14.36
C ARG A 281 -10.01 -10.28 13.57
N PHE A 282 -9.91 -9.98 12.28
CA PHE A 282 -11.03 -9.44 11.49
C PHE A 282 -11.80 -10.50 10.69
N TYR A 283 -11.20 -11.66 10.41
CA TYR A 283 -11.88 -12.78 9.73
C TYR A 283 -12.72 -13.66 10.65
N SER A 284 -12.86 -13.30 11.93
CA SER A 284 -13.80 -13.93 12.87
C SER A 284 -15.11 -13.15 13.03
N MET A 285 -15.41 -12.18 12.16
CA MET A 285 -16.66 -11.43 12.15
C MET A 285 -17.48 -11.78 10.90
N ASP A 286 -18.77 -11.99 11.14
CA ASP A 286 -19.85 -12.53 10.30
C ASP A 286 -19.64 -12.67 8.78
N GLU A 287 -20.04 -13.84 8.27
CA GLU A 287 -19.95 -14.32 6.88
C GLU A 287 -20.69 -13.45 5.82
N ASN A 288 -21.35 -12.35 6.23
CA ASN A 288 -22.09 -11.45 5.36
C ASN A 288 -21.49 -10.04 5.21
N ASP A 289 -20.43 -9.70 5.95
CA ASP A 289 -19.88 -8.35 5.91
C ASP A 289 -18.56 -8.28 5.13
N ALA A 290 -18.70 -8.26 3.81
CA ALA A 290 -17.59 -8.00 2.90
C ALA A 290 -17.33 -6.50 2.66
N SER A 291 -17.56 -5.65 3.66
CA SER A 291 -17.22 -4.22 3.62
C SER A 291 -15.71 -3.95 3.54
N CYS A 292 -14.86 -4.97 3.74
CA CYS A 292 -13.40 -4.82 3.78
C CYS A 292 -12.68 -4.71 2.41
N LEU A 293 -13.42 -4.63 1.29
CA LEU A 293 -12.86 -4.58 -0.07
C LEU A 293 -13.15 -3.29 -0.85
N ASP A 294 -13.99 -2.41 -0.31
CA ASP A 294 -14.05 -0.99 -0.67
C ASP A 294 -13.95 -0.20 0.63
N GLU A 295 -12.74 -0.04 1.17
CA GLU A 295 -12.51 0.82 2.33
C GLU A 295 -12.70 2.28 1.88
N ILE A 296 -13.96 2.70 1.87
CA ILE A 296 -14.35 4.10 1.88
C ILE A 296 -13.62 4.76 3.07
N PRO A 297 -13.13 6.00 2.93
CA PRO A 297 -12.71 6.84 4.06
C PRO A 297 -13.60 6.61 5.30
N SER A 298 -13.02 6.05 6.36
CA SER A 298 -13.75 5.61 7.54
C SER A 298 -13.43 6.49 8.73
N VAL A 299 -14.47 6.89 9.45
CA VAL A 299 -14.38 7.69 10.68
C VAL A 299 -13.53 6.98 11.73
N VAL A 300 -13.60 5.64 11.78
CA VAL A 300 -12.82 4.83 12.71
C VAL A 300 -11.32 4.97 12.44
N ASP A 301 -10.92 5.04 11.16
CA ASP A 301 -9.52 5.22 10.79
C ASP A 301 -9.07 6.68 10.98
N ALA A 302 -9.98 7.64 10.78
CA ALA A 302 -9.75 9.04 11.12
C ALA A 302 -9.44 9.22 12.61
N ILE A 303 -10.19 8.56 13.49
CA ILE A 303 -9.95 8.60 14.93
C ILE A 303 -8.62 7.90 15.28
N LYS A 304 -8.31 6.78 14.61
CA LYS A 304 -7.07 6.02 14.86
C LYS A 304 -5.81 6.69 14.32
N SER A 305 -5.91 7.62 13.37
CA SER A 305 -4.73 8.30 12.80
C SER A 305 -4.00 9.13 13.86
N GLY A 306 -4.72 9.60 14.89
CA GLY A 306 -4.21 10.53 15.90
C GLY A 306 -4.20 12.00 15.44
N ASP A 307 -4.46 12.25 14.16
CA ASP A 307 -4.68 13.57 13.57
C ASP A 307 -5.80 13.46 12.51
N VAL A 308 -6.99 13.89 12.92
CA VAL A 308 -8.22 13.78 12.11
C VAL A 308 -8.14 14.72 10.90
N ASN A 309 -7.50 15.89 11.02
CA ASN A 309 -7.30 16.84 9.92
C ASN A 309 -6.34 16.27 8.87
N GLU A 310 -5.21 15.69 9.30
CA GLU A 310 -4.26 15.03 8.40
C GLU A 310 -4.90 13.84 7.68
N TYR A 311 -5.74 13.07 8.38
CA TYR A 311 -6.49 11.97 7.78
C TYR A 311 -7.36 12.48 6.64
N TRP A 312 -8.30 13.38 6.90
CA TRP A 312 -9.28 13.81 5.90
C TRP A 312 -8.67 14.62 4.75
N SER A 313 -7.63 15.43 5.01
CA SER A 313 -6.93 16.17 3.95
C SER A 313 -6.12 15.29 2.99
N SER A 314 -5.95 14.00 3.30
CA SER A 314 -5.28 13.04 2.41
C SER A 314 -6.16 12.55 1.25
N PHE A 315 -7.45 12.92 1.25
CA PHE A 315 -8.48 12.49 0.30
C PHE A 315 -8.88 13.61 -0.67
N GLN A 316 -9.34 13.22 -1.87
CA GLN A 316 -10.07 14.10 -2.78
C GLN A 316 -11.58 14.02 -2.50
N TRP A 317 -12.35 15.02 -2.96
CA TRP A 317 -13.78 15.05 -2.71
C TRP A 317 -14.52 13.81 -3.24
N ASP A 318 -14.11 13.34 -4.43
CA ASP A 318 -14.69 12.17 -5.09
C ASP A 318 -14.28 10.84 -4.44
N ASP A 319 -13.31 10.86 -3.51
CA ASP A 319 -12.95 9.67 -2.72
C ASP A 319 -13.98 9.40 -1.60
N PHE A 320 -14.79 10.40 -1.24
CA PHE A 320 -15.81 10.28 -0.20
C PHE A 320 -17.07 9.59 -0.70
N ASN A 321 -17.64 8.71 0.14
CA ASN A 321 -18.99 8.23 -0.13
C ASN A 321 -20.02 9.36 0.08
N PRO A 322 -21.26 9.21 -0.42
CA PRO A 322 -22.28 10.24 -0.29
C PRO A 322 -22.59 10.65 1.16
N HIS A 323 -22.44 9.74 2.12
CA HIS A 323 -22.64 10.04 3.54
C HIS A 323 -21.55 10.97 4.09
N ILE A 324 -20.28 10.68 3.83
CA ILE A 324 -19.14 11.52 4.24
C ILE A 324 -19.17 12.86 3.51
N GLN A 325 -19.49 12.89 2.22
CA GLN A 325 -19.70 14.13 1.47
C GLN A 325 -20.81 14.98 2.09
N ASN A 326 -21.91 14.35 2.53
CA ASN A 326 -23.00 15.05 3.21
C ASN A 326 -22.55 15.63 4.56
N LEU A 327 -21.78 14.89 5.36
CA LEU A 327 -21.23 15.40 6.62
C LEU A 327 -20.32 16.62 6.39
N TRP A 328 -19.43 16.54 5.40
CA TRP A 328 -18.59 17.67 4.99
C TRP A 328 -19.41 18.84 4.43
N SER A 329 -20.49 18.55 3.70
CA SER A 329 -21.42 19.56 3.18
C SER A 329 -22.15 20.32 4.28
N ILE A 330 -22.50 19.66 5.39
CA ILE A 330 -23.06 20.32 6.59
C ILE A 330 -22.06 21.33 7.17
N LEU A 331 -20.76 20.99 7.12
CA LEU A 331 -19.68 21.90 7.47
C LEU A 331 -19.46 22.98 6.38
N GLY A 332 -20.15 22.94 5.24
CA GLY A 332 -20.05 23.92 4.17
C GLY A 332 -18.99 23.60 3.11
N TRP A 333 -18.34 22.45 3.21
CA TRP A 333 -17.41 21.97 2.18
C TRP A 333 -18.18 21.45 0.97
N ASN A 334 -17.57 21.57 -0.20
CA ASN A 334 -18.02 20.95 -1.45
C ASN A 334 -16.77 20.63 -2.29
N ASP A 335 -16.95 19.97 -3.43
CA ASP A 335 -15.88 19.66 -4.39
C ASP A 335 -14.96 20.86 -4.68
N ARG A 336 -15.55 22.03 -4.93
CA ARG A 336 -14.80 23.25 -5.23
C ARG A 336 -14.01 23.75 -4.03
N HIS A 337 -14.59 23.76 -2.83
CA HIS A 337 -13.90 24.22 -1.62
C HIS A 337 -12.80 23.26 -1.19
N TRP A 338 -13.01 21.95 -1.40
CA TRP A 338 -12.09 20.89 -0.98
C TRP A 338 -10.74 20.95 -1.71
N GLU A 339 -10.78 21.30 -3.00
CA GLU A 339 -9.59 21.35 -3.86
C GLU A 339 -9.07 22.78 -4.09
N ALA A 340 -9.79 23.80 -3.62
CA ALA A 340 -9.41 25.18 -3.81
C ALA A 340 -8.36 25.68 -2.82
N SER A 341 -7.82 26.85 -3.12
CA SER A 341 -7.02 27.63 -2.18
C SER A 341 -7.86 28.08 -0.99
N GLU A 342 -7.20 28.30 0.15
CA GLU A 342 -7.79 28.67 1.44
C GLU A 342 -8.76 29.85 1.42
N SER A 343 -8.61 30.79 0.48
CA SER A 343 -9.58 31.88 0.27
C SER A 343 -10.99 31.42 -0.11
N ALA A 344 -11.16 30.14 -0.49
CA ALA A 344 -12.42 29.51 -0.82
C ALA A 344 -12.86 28.47 0.22
N TYR A 345 -12.18 28.38 1.38
CA TYR A 345 -12.62 27.48 2.45
C TYR A 345 -13.93 27.96 3.08
N PRO A 346 -14.79 27.02 3.52
CA PRO A 346 -16.02 27.40 4.16
C PRO A 346 -15.74 28.06 5.53
N PRO A 347 -16.64 28.93 6.01
CA PRO A 347 -16.48 29.62 7.29
C PRO A 347 -16.22 28.69 8.48
N SER A 348 -16.77 27.47 8.44
CA SER A 348 -16.58 26.46 9.50
C SER A 348 -15.12 26.13 9.75
N HIS A 349 -14.25 26.23 8.74
CA HIS A 349 -12.84 25.89 8.87
C HIS A 349 -12.10 26.80 9.87
N HIS A 350 -12.59 28.02 10.06
CA HIS A 350 -12.01 29.01 10.99
C HIS A 350 -12.88 29.26 12.23
N THR A 351 -13.96 28.49 12.38
CA THR A 351 -14.90 28.64 13.49
C THR A 351 -14.47 27.74 14.64
N ALA A 352 -14.33 28.30 15.84
CA ALA A 352 -14.03 27.49 17.03
C ALA A 352 -15.18 26.51 17.30
N TRP A 353 -14.87 25.40 17.98
CA TRP A 353 -15.83 24.32 18.20
C TRP A 353 -17.12 24.79 18.89
N ASP A 354 -17.02 25.64 19.90
CA ASP A 354 -18.13 26.21 20.67
C ASP A 354 -18.95 27.23 19.88
N GLU A 355 -18.36 27.82 18.84
CA GLU A 355 -19.01 28.72 17.90
C GLU A 355 -19.74 27.98 16.76
N LEU A 356 -19.50 26.67 16.58
CA LEU A 356 -20.24 25.85 15.63
C LEU A 356 -21.69 25.65 16.07
N THR A 357 -22.60 25.61 15.09
CA THR A 357 -23.98 25.19 15.36
C THR A 357 -24.02 23.74 15.82
N ALA A 358 -25.04 23.36 16.60
CA ALA A 358 -25.20 21.98 17.08
C ALA A 358 -25.22 20.95 15.94
N GLU A 359 -25.75 21.32 14.77
CA GLU A 359 -25.75 20.49 13.57
C GLU A 359 -24.33 20.29 13.01
N LYS A 360 -23.52 21.35 12.95
CA LYS A 360 -22.11 21.28 12.53
C LYS A 360 -21.26 20.50 13.52
N GLN A 361 -21.44 20.71 14.83
CA GLN A 361 -20.77 19.92 15.85
C GLN A 361 -21.12 18.43 15.73
N LYS A 362 -22.40 18.10 15.46
CA LYS A 362 -22.81 16.72 15.25
C LYS A 362 -22.14 16.11 14.01
N ALA A 363 -22.12 16.83 12.89
CA ALA A 363 -21.43 16.37 11.68
C ALA A 363 -19.92 16.20 11.89
N ALA A 364 -19.27 17.14 12.59
CA ALA A 364 -17.86 17.05 12.94
C ALA A 364 -17.59 15.83 13.85
N LYS A 365 -18.44 15.57 14.85
CA LYS A 365 -18.35 14.35 15.69
C LYS A 365 -18.47 13.08 14.85
N GLU A 366 -19.41 13.05 13.92
CA GLU A 366 -19.57 11.91 13.00
C GLU A 366 -18.38 11.77 12.05
N LEU A 367 -17.60 12.81 11.80
CA LEU A 367 -16.31 12.74 11.08
C LEU A 367 -15.11 12.40 11.98
N GLY A 368 -15.33 12.16 13.27
CA GLY A 368 -14.29 11.78 14.23
C GLY A 368 -13.63 12.97 14.94
N TYR A 369 -14.14 14.18 14.73
CA TYR A 369 -13.70 15.34 15.48
C TYR A 369 -14.31 15.39 16.88
N ASN A 370 -13.59 16.03 17.78
CA ASN A 370 -14.06 16.48 19.07
C ASN A 370 -13.55 17.91 19.30
N GLU A 371 -13.99 18.55 20.37
CA GLU A 371 -13.59 19.92 20.69
C GLU A 371 -12.07 20.10 20.71
N THR A 372 -11.37 19.15 21.34
CA THR A 372 -9.91 19.18 21.48
C THR A 372 -9.20 19.13 20.13
N ASN A 373 -9.56 18.19 19.23
CA ASN A 373 -8.86 18.03 17.96
C ASN A 373 -9.36 18.98 16.85
N TRP A 374 -10.56 19.55 17.01
CA TRP A 374 -11.10 20.58 16.13
C TRP A 374 -10.42 21.93 16.35
N ASN A 375 -10.29 22.34 17.62
CA ASN A 375 -9.60 23.57 17.99
C ASN A 375 -8.07 23.40 18.03
N CYS A 376 -7.56 22.18 17.79
CA CYS A 376 -6.14 21.91 17.89
C CYS A 376 -5.38 22.71 16.82
N PRO A 377 -4.37 23.50 17.22
CA PRO A 377 -3.48 24.16 16.28
C PRO A 377 -2.78 23.17 15.35
N SER A 378 -2.61 23.54 14.08
CA SER A 378 -2.06 22.67 13.05
C SER A 378 -0.74 23.17 12.47
N VAL A 379 0.11 22.23 12.03
CA VAL A 379 1.39 22.56 11.36
C VAL A 379 1.17 23.42 10.12
N ALA A 380 0.06 23.20 9.40
CA ALA A 380 -0.26 23.92 8.18
C ALA A 380 -0.58 25.40 8.44
N GLU A 381 -1.19 25.73 9.58
CA GLU A 381 -1.47 27.11 10.00
C GLU A 381 -0.21 27.78 10.56
N ALA A 382 0.58 27.06 11.36
CA ALA A 382 1.83 27.57 11.90
C ALA A 382 2.82 28.03 10.83
N ILE A 383 2.94 27.26 9.75
CA ILE A 383 3.80 27.61 8.60
C ILE A 383 3.27 28.86 7.88
N ARG A 384 1.96 29.10 7.88
CA ARG A 384 1.30 30.23 7.20
C ARG A 384 1.38 31.55 7.96
N CYS A 385 1.47 31.54 9.29
CA CYS A 385 1.64 32.76 10.08
C CYS A 385 2.98 33.49 9.86
N GLY A 386 3.89 32.94 9.04
CA GLY A 386 5.18 33.55 8.70
C GLY A 386 6.21 33.49 9.83
N ASN A 387 5.75 33.46 11.08
CA ASN A 387 6.52 33.14 12.26
C ASN A 387 5.88 31.96 13.00
N VAL A 388 6.43 30.77 12.74
CA VAL A 388 6.00 29.50 13.34
C VAL A 388 6.03 29.58 14.87
N TYR A 389 7.06 30.20 15.46
CA TYR A 389 7.19 30.33 16.91
C TYR A 389 6.10 31.21 17.52
N ASP A 390 5.76 32.35 16.89
CA ASP A 390 4.71 33.24 17.39
C ASP A 390 3.30 32.63 17.28
N TYR A 391 3.11 31.69 16.36
CA TYR A 391 1.86 30.93 16.27
C TYR A 391 1.77 29.93 17.42
N TRP A 392 2.81 29.09 17.60
CA TRP A 392 2.78 28.03 18.61
C TRP A 392 2.85 28.56 20.05
N ASN A 393 3.48 29.72 20.29
CA ASN A 393 3.50 30.38 21.60
C ASN A 393 2.13 30.88 22.08
N ARG A 394 1.07 30.77 21.25
CA ARG A 394 -0.30 31.13 21.63
C ARG A 394 -1.02 29.98 22.33
N PHE A 395 -0.43 28.80 22.33
CA PHE A 395 -1.06 27.57 22.79
C PHE A 395 -0.22 26.94 23.90
N GLY A 396 -0.87 26.50 24.97
CA GLY A 396 -0.27 25.69 26.03
C GLY A 396 0.15 24.32 25.52
N TRP A 397 1.08 23.65 26.19
CA TRP A 397 1.59 22.34 25.74
C TRP A 397 0.48 21.29 25.67
N ASP A 398 -0.47 21.34 26.59
CA ASP A 398 -1.63 20.47 26.70
C ASP A 398 -2.73 20.76 25.67
N GLU A 399 -2.70 21.93 25.04
CA GLU A 399 -3.59 22.31 23.92
C GLU A 399 -3.10 21.75 22.57
N LEU A 400 -1.85 21.28 22.52
CA LEU A 400 -1.28 20.64 21.34
C LEU A 400 -1.74 19.17 21.25
N SER A 401 -2.05 18.68 20.04
CA SER A 401 -2.33 17.25 19.87
C SER A 401 -1.11 16.40 20.25
N PRO A 402 -1.30 15.13 20.66
CA PRO A 402 -0.18 14.22 20.95
C PRO A 402 0.83 14.12 19.80
N TYR A 403 0.34 14.25 18.55
CA TYR A 403 1.19 14.33 17.38
C TYR A 403 2.06 15.60 17.39
N ILE A 404 1.48 16.78 17.58
CA ILE A 404 2.22 18.05 17.65
C ILE A 404 3.18 18.09 18.85
N GLN A 405 2.75 17.60 20.02
CA GLN A 405 3.63 17.44 21.20
C GLN A 405 4.84 16.57 20.85
N SER A 406 4.64 15.47 20.11
CA SER A 406 5.75 14.63 19.68
C SER A 406 6.71 15.33 18.71
N LEU A 407 6.22 16.24 17.86
CA LEU A 407 7.04 17.04 16.95
C LEU A 407 7.92 18.03 17.72
N TRP A 408 7.36 18.72 18.71
CA TRP A 408 8.08 19.65 19.56
C TRP A 408 9.04 18.95 20.53
N ALA A 409 8.69 17.74 21.01
CA ALA A 409 9.57 16.89 21.80
C ALA A 409 10.86 16.52 21.07
N ILE A 410 10.80 16.30 19.75
CA ILE A 410 11.99 16.07 18.93
C ILE A 410 12.91 17.30 18.92
N LEU A 411 12.36 18.50 19.05
CA LEU A 411 13.09 19.76 19.11
C LEU A 411 13.57 20.09 20.54
N GLY A 412 13.42 19.18 21.50
CA GLY A 412 13.85 19.35 22.90
C GLY A 412 12.82 20.04 23.80
N TRP A 413 11.62 20.30 23.29
CA TRP A 413 10.54 20.89 24.07
C TRP A 413 9.73 19.83 24.82
N ASN A 414 9.18 20.18 25.96
CA ASN A 414 8.31 19.34 26.75
C ASN A 414 7.42 20.23 27.62
N ASN A 415 6.43 19.63 28.27
CA ASN A 415 5.50 20.36 29.14
C ASN A 415 6.20 21.29 30.16
N ALA A 416 7.40 20.93 30.66
CA ALA A 416 8.09 21.71 31.68
C ALA A 416 8.84 22.94 31.13
N ASN A 417 9.22 22.95 29.85
CA ASN A 417 9.94 24.08 29.24
C ASN A 417 9.13 24.84 28.17
N TRP A 418 7.92 24.36 27.84
CA TRP A 418 7.00 25.01 26.91
C TRP A 418 6.30 26.23 27.50
N ASP A 419 5.69 26.08 28.68
CA ASP A 419 4.89 27.13 29.33
C ASP A 419 5.70 28.02 30.28
N SER A 420 7.03 27.84 30.31
CA SER A 420 7.96 28.60 31.14
C SER A 420 9.10 29.10 30.27
N PRO A 421 8.95 30.23 29.56
CA PRO A 421 10.05 30.82 28.83
C PRO A 421 11.00 31.41 29.88
N SER A 422 11.93 30.60 30.39
CA SER A 422 13.06 31.13 31.13
C SER A 422 13.78 32.13 30.22
N GLU A 423 14.07 33.32 30.75
CA GLU A 423 14.88 34.37 30.12
C GLU A 423 16.24 33.82 29.67
N SER A 424 16.29 33.16 28.52
CA SER A 424 17.51 32.85 27.79
C SER A 424 17.16 32.77 26.31
N SER A 425 16.88 33.96 25.80
CA SER A 425 16.99 34.33 24.40
C SER A 425 18.24 33.76 23.73
N SER A 426 18.05 33.46 22.43
CA SER A 426 19.04 33.20 21.37
C SER A 426 19.56 31.77 21.21
N ILE A 427 18.84 30.98 20.41
CA ILE A 427 19.46 29.99 19.52
C ILE A 427 19.05 30.34 18.08
N HIS A 428 20.07 30.68 17.28
CA HIS A 428 20.02 31.09 15.88
C HIS A 428 19.81 29.93 14.90
#